data_AF-A0A0N4XQX8-F1
#
_entry.id   AF-A0A0N4XQX8-F1
#
_cell.length_a   1.000
_cell.length_b   1.000
_cell.length_c   1.000
_cell.angle_alpha   90.00
_cell.angle_beta   90.00
_cell.angle_gamma   90.00
#
_symmetry.space_group_name_H-M   'P 1'
#
loop_
_entity.id
_entity.type
_entity.pdbx_description
1 polymer ?
#
loop_
_entity_poly.entity_id
_entity_poly.type
_entity_poly.pdbx_seq_one_letter_code
_entity_poly.pdbx_strand_id
1 'polypeptide(L)'
;LKQYRKRFRSFVPKPILPIAFWIAGKLNHFFPYEYAAEIRGIANTSGLPLGLIVSLNILYDILAFDRTHVFKLGCTSIVAQSENGTILHGRNLDYGMGDLLKNVTISVDFTRGQGEQKKVVYSGITFALSSTLLTGQNDAFSLSLNARYSGPYIYNIFMEFITRFRTPVGFLLREVLDSSKTYADAVNHLSNRHLFSPSYIVIGGRERGEGAIISRYIAYKKH
;
A
#
# COMPACT_ATOMS: atom_id res chain seq x y z
N LEU A 1 12.27 -14.10 -10.22
CA LEU A 1 13.46 -13.24 -9.91
C LEU A 1 14.12 -12.59 -11.13
N LYS A 2 14.58 -13.33 -12.15
CA LYS A 2 15.20 -12.73 -13.36
C LYS A 2 14.26 -11.78 -14.13
N GLN A 3 12.97 -12.12 -14.21
CA GLN A 3 11.94 -11.30 -14.86
C GLN A 3 11.71 -9.95 -14.12
N TYR A 4 11.72 -9.96 -12.78
CA TYR A 4 11.66 -8.73 -11.95
C TYR A 4 12.82 -7.79 -12.26
N ARG A 5 14.05 -8.29 -12.21
CA ARG A 5 15.23 -7.47 -12.52
C ARG A 5 15.17 -6.92 -13.94
N LYS A 6 14.68 -7.70 -14.93
CA LYS A 6 14.54 -7.26 -16.32
C LYS A 6 13.49 -6.16 -16.50
N ARG A 7 12.30 -6.31 -15.89
CA ARG A 7 11.23 -5.30 -15.98
C ARG A 7 11.57 -4.05 -15.16
N PHE A 8 12.21 -4.18 -14.01
CA PHE A 8 12.68 -3.00 -13.26
C PHE A 8 13.75 -2.22 -14.04
N ARG A 9 14.63 -2.91 -14.77
CA ARG A 9 15.61 -2.30 -15.69
C ARG A 9 14.98 -1.59 -16.90
N SER A 10 13.74 -1.88 -17.27
CA SER A 10 13.04 -1.10 -18.31
C SER A 10 12.45 0.20 -17.78
N PHE A 11 12.38 0.36 -16.46
CA PHE A 11 11.75 1.51 -15.81
C PHE A 11 12.74 2.52 -15.25
N VAL A 12 13.93 2.08 -14.85
CA VAL A 12 15.01 2.96 -14.38
C VAL A 12 16.22 2.75 -15.27
N PRO A 13 16.81 3.84 -15.84
CA PRO A 13 18.01 3.73 -16.66
C PRO A 13 19.13 2.97 -15.94
N LYS A 14 19.78 2.04 -16.65
CA LYS A 14 20.85 1.17 -16.11
C LYS A 14 21.93 1.89 -15.29
N PRO A 15 22.41 3.10 -15.66
CA PRO A 15 23.45 3.79 -14.90
C PRO A 15 22.96 4.28 -13.53
N ILE A 16 21.67 4.58 -13.41
CA ILE A 16 21.07 5.21 -12.22
C ILE A 16 20.58 4.15 -11.23
N LEU A 17 20.30 2.93 -11.70
CA LEU A 17 19.81 1.80 -10.88
C LEU A 17 20.60 1.53 -9.59
N PRO A 18 21.95 1.47 -9.60
CA PRO A 18 22.70 1.19 -8.37
C PRO A 18 22.51 2.29 -7.32
N ILE A 19 22.52 3.55 -7.75
CA ILE A 19 22.34 4.72 -6.88
C ILE A 19 20.91 4.75 -6.34
N ALA A 20 19.91 4.55 -7.21
CA ALA A 20 18.50 4.51 -6.82
C ALA A 20 18.22 3.40 -5.79
N PHE A 21 18.77 2.20 -5.99
CA PHE A 21 18.64 1.11 -5.02
C PHE A 21 19.40 1.38 -3.72
N TRP A 22 20.55 2.02 -3.77
CA TRP A 22 21.27 2.41 -2.56
C TRP A 22 20.45 3.42 -1.73
N ILE A 23 19.89 4.45 -2.36
CA ILE A 23 19.01 5.44 -1.72
C ILE A 23 17.75 4.76 -1.17
N ALA A 24 17.06 3.96 -1.98
CA ALA A 24 15.87 3.23 -1.53
C ALA A 24 16.19 2.29 -0.36
N GLY A 25 17.37 1.66 -0.35
CA GLY A 25 17.80 0.85 0.78
C GLY A 25 17.93 1.63 2.08
N LYS A 26 18.35 2.92 2.02
CA LYS A 26 18.40 3.81 3.19
C LYS A 26 17.01 4.16 3.71
N LEU A 27 16.00 4.22 2.85
CA LEU A 27 14.61 4.50 3.26
C LEU A 27 14.06 3.45 4.24
N ASN A 28 14.55 2.21 4.20
CA ASN A 28 14.13 1.15 5.10
C ASN A 28 14.32 1.50 6.59
N HIS A 29 15.25 2.39 6.94
CA HIS A 29 15.48 2.77 8.34
C HIS A 29 14.38 3.68 8.89
N PHE A 30 13.62 4.36 8.01
CA PHE A 30 12.55 5.28 8.41
C PHE A 30 11.18 4.60 8.50
N PHE A 31 11.07 3.33 8.10
CA PHE A 31 9.84 2.57 8.25
C PHE A 31 9.68 2.05 9.69
N PRO A 32 8.43 1.86 10.17
CA PRO A 32 8.19 1.19 11.44
C PRO A 32 8.96 -0.13 11.52
N TYR A 33 9.49 -0.42 12.70
CA TYR A 33 10.47 -1.49 12.91
C TYR A 33 10.02 -2.84 12.35
N GLU A 34 8.74 -3.22 12.58
CA GLU A 34 8.15 -4.46 12.10
C GLU A 34 8.18 -4.59 10.57
N TYR A 35 7.70 -3.59 9.84
CA TYR A 35 7.71 -3.59 8.38
C TYR A 35 9.14 -3.53 7.83
N ALA A 36 10.01 -2.75 8.47
CA ALA A 36 11.42 -2.67 8.12
C ALA A 36 12.14 -4.02 8.30
N ALA A 37 11.78 -4.80 9.32
CA ALA A 37 12.34 -6.11 9.58
C ALA A 37 11.82 -7.15 8.57
N GLU A 38 10.53 -7.14 8.25
CA GLU A 38 9.97 -8.01 7.22
C GLU A 38 10.62 -7.76 5.84
N ILE A 39 10.78 -6.50 5.45
CA ILE A 39 11.43 -6.12 4.18
C ILE A 39 12.87 -6.63 4.12
N ARG A 40 13.63 -6.51 5.22
CA ARG A 40 14.98 -7.09 5.32
C ARG A 40 14.95 -8.62 5.23
N GLY A 41 14.01 -9.27 5.90
CA GLY A 41 13.82 -10.72 5.82
C GLY A 41 13.53 -11.19 4.40
N ILE A 42 12.61 -10.52 3.71
CA ILE A 42 12.30 -10.77 2.29
C ILE A 42 13.56 -10.60 1.42
N ALA A 43 14.32 -9.52 1.60
CA ALA A 43 15.54 -9.27 0.84
C ALA A 43 16.58 -10.38 1.05
N ASN A 44 16.84 -10.75 2.31
CA ASN A 44 17.80 -11.78 2.68
C ASN A 44 17.42 -13.15 2.10
N THR A 45 16.15 -13.57 2.26
CA THR A 45 15.68 -14.88 1.79
C THR A 45 15.58 -14.97 0.27
N SER A 46 15.19 -13.88 -0.40
CA SER A 46 15.04 -13.86 -1.85
C SER A 46 16.35 -13.64 -2.62
N GLY A 47 17.43 -13.21 -1.94
CA GLY A 47 18.69 -12.80 -2.56
C GLY A 47 18.56 -11.55 -3.45
N LEU A 48 17.51 -10.75 -3.23
CA LEU A 48 17.29 -9.49 -3.94
C LEU A 48 17.88 -8.30 -3.17
N PRO A 49 18.35 -7.25 -3.87
CA PRO A 49 18.84 -6.05 -3.20
C PRO A 49 17.76 -5.42 -2.32
N LEU A 50 18.11 -5.02 -1.09
CA LEU A 50 17.18 -4.39 -0.15
C LEU A 50 16.44 -3.20 -0.79
N GLY A 51 17.14 -2.35 -1.51
CA GLY A 51 16.54 -1.21 -2.22
C GLY A 51 15.45 -1.60 -3.21
N LEU A 52 15.58 -2.75 -3.89
CA LEU A 52 14.53 -3.25 -4.77
C LEU A 52 13.28 -3.65 -3.98
N ILE A 53 13.45 -4.35 -2.85
CA ILE A 53 12.30 -4.75 -2.02
C ILE A 53 11.63 -3.51 -1.42
N VAL A 54 12.41 -2.53 -0.95
CA VAL A 54 11.88 -1.24 -0.50
C VAL A 54 11.06 -0.59 -1.61
N SER A 55 11.61 -0.45 -2.82
CA SER A 55 10.89 0.15 -3.96
C SER A 55 9.60 -0.59 -4.31
N LEU A 56 9.55 -1.92 -4.17
CA LEU A 56 8.32 -2.68 -4.37
C LEU A 56 7.26 -2.38 -3.30
N ASN A 57 7.67 -2.14 -2.06
CA ASN A 57 6.77 -1.83 -0.95
C ASN A 57 6.18 -0.43 -1.02
N ILE A 58 6.92 0.53 -1.60
CA ILE A 58 6.45 1.91 -1.85
C ILE A 58 6.06 2.14 -3.31
N LEU A 59 5.81 1.08 -4.08
CA LEU A 59 5.53 1.18 -5.51
C LEU A 59 4.31 2.07 -5.78
N TYR A 60 3.21 1.86 -5.06
CA TYR A 60 2.02 2.71 -5.18
C TYR A 60 2.37 4.18 -4.98
N ASP A 61 3.10 4.50 -3.91
CA ASP A 61 3.48 5.85 -3.56
C ASP A 61 4.36 6.48 -4.66
N ILE A 62 5.29 5.74 -5.25
CA ILE A 62 6.08 6.19 -6.40
C ILE A 62 5.17 6.51 -7.61
N LEU A 63 4.25 5.59 -7.93
CA LEU A 63 3.39 5.72 -9.11
C LEU A 63 2.33 6.81 -8.98
N ALA A 64 1.83 7.07 -7.77
CA ALA A 64 0.87 8.14 -7.52
C ALA A 64 1.41 9.53 -7.89
N PHE A 65 2.75 9.68 -7.99
CA PHE A 65 3.42 10.90 -8.40
C PHE A 65 4.00 10.85 -9.83
N ASP A 66 3.89 9.74 -10.56
CA ASP A 66 4.32 9.68 -11.96
C ASP A 66 3.33 10.45 -12.86
N ARG A 67 3.79 11.56 -13.44
CA ARG A 67 2.98 12.38 -14.37
C ARG A 67 2.91 11.82 -15.77
N THR A 68 3.90 11.02 -16.18
CA THR A 68 4.06 10.66 -17.59
C THR A 68 3.11 9.55 -18.03
N HIS A 69 2.35 8.96 -17.09
CA HIS A 69 1.58 7.73 -17.30
C HIS A 69 2.47 6.60 -17.86
N VAL A 70 3.79 6.69 -17.69
CA VAL A 70 4.73 5.63 -18.07
C VAL A 70 4.37 4.36 -17.32
N PHE A 71 3.88 4.52 -16.10
CA PHE A 71 3.21 3.47 -15.35
C PHE A 71 1.70 3.66 -15.39
N LYS A 72 1.03 2.97 -16.32
CA LYS A 72 -0.44 2.86 -16.29
C LYS A 72 -0.87 2.26 -14.96
N LEU A 73 -1.53 3.05 -14.13
CA LEU A 73 -2.13 2.64 -12.87
C LEU A 73 -3.63 2.98 -12.92
N GLY A 74 -4.46 1.97 -12.73
CA GLY A 74 -5.91 2.06 -12.69
C GLY A 74 -6.45 1.30 -11.50
N CYS A 75 -7.52 1.83 -10.91
CA CYS A 75 -8.24 1.14 -9.86
C CYS A 75 -9.73 1.44 -10.00
N THR A 76 -10.57 0.41 -9.82
CA THR A 76 -12.00 0.57 -9.61
C THR A 76 -12.36 -0.15 -8.32
N SER A 77 -13.11 0.54 -7.46
CA SER A 77 -13.67 -0.04 -6.23
C SER A 77 -15.14 0.31 -6.13
N ILE A 78 -15.92 -0.63 -5.62
CA ILE A 78 -17.36 -0.51 -5.42
C ILE A 78 -17.65 -0.93 -3.98
N VAL A 79 -18.32 -0.06 -3.24
CA VAL A 79 -18.98 -0.41 -1.98
C VAL A 79 -20.48 -0.19 -2.18
N ALA A 80 -21.27 -1.21 -1.88
CA ALA A 80 -22.71 -1.20 -2.11
C ALA A 80 -23.43 -1.87 -0.93
N GLN A 81 -24.68 -1.49 -0.72
CA GLN A 81 -25.56 -2.14 0.25
C GLN A 81 -26.69 -2.81 -0.51
N SER A 82 -26.91 -4.10 -0.24
CA SER A 82 -28.08 -4.82 -0.74
C SER A 82 -29.35 -4.47 0.05
N GLU A 83 -30.51 -4.88 -0.45
CA GLU A 83 -31.81 -4.57 0.18
C GLU A 83 -31.90 -5.07 1.64
N ASN A 84 -31.35 -6.26 1.90
CA ASN A 84 -31.32 -6.89 3.22
C ASN A 84 -30.30 -6.25 4.18
N GLY A 85 -29.57 -5.23 3.76
CA GLY A 85 -28.57 -4.53 4.58
C GLY A 85 -27.15 -5.08 4.47
N THR A 86 -26.90 -6.16 3.73
CA THR A 86 -25.54 -6.70 3.54
C THR A 86 -24.67 -5.72 2.75
N ILE A 87 -23.50 -5.40 3.29
CA ILE A 87 -22.47 -4.60 2.61
C ILE A 87 -21.63 -5.49 1.69
N LEU A 88 -21.53 -5.09 0.43
CA LEU A 88 -20.69 -5.72 -0.60
C LEU A 88 -19.56 -4.78 -0.97
N HIS A 89 -18.34 -5.29 -1.00
CA HIS A 89 -17.15 -4.51 -1.37
C HIS A 89 -16.31 -5.29 -2.38
N GLY A 90 -16.18 -4.76 -3.58
CA GLY A 90 -15.42 -5.37 -4.68
C GLY A 90 -14.48 -4.37 -5.34
N ARG A 91 -13.42 -4.85 -5.98
CA ARG A 91 -12.45 -4.00 -6.66
C ARG A 91 -11.67 -4.70 -7.78
N ASN A 92 -11.16 -3.92 -8.74
CA ASN A 92 -10.16 -4.31 -9.75
C ASN A 92 -8.90 -3.47 -9.60
N LEU A 93 -7.71 -4.10 -9.66
CA LEU A 93 -6.39 -3.45 -9.52
C LEU A 93 -5.57 -3.59 -10.80
N ASP A 94 -5.30 -2.46 -11.46
CA ASP A 94 -4.68 -2.43 -12.77
C ASP A 94 -3.30 -1.78 -12.71
N TYR A 95 -2.29 -2.55 -13.12
CA TYR A 95 -0.94 -2.06 -13.35
C TYR A 95 -0.49 -2.40 -14.77
N GLY A 96 0.24 -1.50 -15.43
CA GLY A 96 0.88 -1.76 -16.73
C GLY A 96 1.90 -2.91 -16.72
N MET A 97 2.25 -3.43 -15.54
CA MET A 97 3.10 -4.61 -15.32
C MET A 97 2.30 -5.89 -15.02
N GLY A 98 1.07 -5.99 -15.54
CA GLY A 98 0.15 -7.11 -15.30
C GLY A 98 0.76 -8.51 -15.45
N ASP A 99 1.55 -8.78 -16.49
CA ASP A 99 2.17 -10.12 -16.71
C ASP A 99 3.07 -10.56 -15.55
N LEU A 100 3.72 -9.59 -14.89
CA LEU A 100 4.59 -9.83 -13.76
C LEU A 100 3.77 -9.96 -12.48
N LEU A 101 2.88 -9.00 -12.25
CA LEU A 101 2.14 -8.88 -10.99
C LEU A 101 1.11 -10.01 -10.82
N LYS A 102 0.47 -10.48 -11.89
CA LYS A 102 -0.46 -11.61 -11.82
C LYS A 102 0.18 -12.87 -11.22
N ASN A 103 1.43 -13.15 -11.58
CA ASN A 103 2.16 -14.35 -11.14
C ASN A 103 2.62 -14.28 -9.68
N VAL A 104 2.53 -13.12 -9.05
CA VAL A 104 2.94 -12.92 -7.66
C VAL A 104 1.81 -12.42 -6.78
N THR A 105 0.60 -12.27 -7.31
CA THR A 105 -0.57 -11.94 -6.51
C THR A 105 -0.85 -13.10 -5.56
N ILE A 106 -0.90 -12.81 -4.27
CA ILE A 106 -1.13 -13.77 -3.21
C ILE A 106 -2.24 -13.27 -2.30
N SER A 107 -3.03 -14.22 -1.78
CA SER A 107 -3.90 -14.01 -0.64
C SER A 107 -3.15 -14.38 0.62
N VAL A 108 -3.20 -13.51 1.64
CA VAL A 108 -2.44 -13.69 2.88
C VAL A 108 -3.37 -13.52 4.07
N ASP A 109 -3.36 -14.52 4.96
CA ASP A 109 -3.99 -14.46 6.27
C ASP A 109 -2.95 -14.11 7.32
N PHE A 110 -3.16 -12.98 8.00
CA PHE A 110 -2.29 -12.53 9.08
C PHE A 110 -2.81 -13.09 10.40
N THR A 111 -2.00 -13.95 11.01
CA THR A 111 -2.41 -14.68 12.22
C THR A 111 -1.66 -14.20 13.45
N ARG A 112 -2.35 -14.18 14.60
CA ARG A 112 -1.77 -13.92 15.92
C ARG A 112 -1.87 -15.19 16.77
N GLY A 113 -0.86 -15.41 17.61
CA GLY A 113 -0.72 -16.64 18.40
C GLY A 113 0.06 -17.74 17.67
N GLN A 114 0.31 -18.84 18.38
CA GLN A 114 1.01 -20.03 17.87
C GLN A 114 0.25 -21.28 18.30
N GLY A 115 0.46 -22.39 17.59
CA GLY A 115 -0.22 -23.66 17.86
C GLY A 115 -1.74 -23.51 17.85
N GLU A 116 -2.40 -24.01 18.90
CA GLU A 116 -3.86 -23.98 19.07
C GLU A 116 -4.44 -22.57 19.26
N GLN A 117 -3.62 -21.59 19.64
CA GLN A 117 -4.06 -20.19 19.84
C GLN A 117 -3.98 -19.35 18.55
N LYS A 118 -3.62 -19.95 17.41
CA LYS A 118 -3.47 -19.25 16.14
C LYS A 118 -4.85 -18.81 15.61
N LYS A 119 -5.09 -17.50 15.58
CA LYS A 119 -6.30 -16.90 14.99
C LYS A 119 -5.93 -15.95 13.85
N VAL A 120 -6.68 -15.99 12.75
CA VAL A 120 -6.62 -14.95 11.69
C VAL A 120 -7.18 -13.65 12.26
N VAL A 121 -6.39 -12.58 12.19
CA VAL A 121 -6.78 -11.24 12.68
C VAL A 121 -7.27 -10.36 11.54
N TYR A 122 -6.64 -10.48 10.38
CA TYR A 122 -7.04 -9.83 9.13
C TYR A 122 -6.46 -10.60 7.95
N SER A 123 -7.03 -10.37 6.77
CA SER A 123 -6.59 -10.98 5.51
C SER A 123 -6.46 -9.90 4.44
N GLY A 124 -5.64 -10.17 3.43
CA GLY A 124 -5.48 -9.24 2.33
C GLY A 124 -4.92 -9.85 1.07
N ILE A 125 -5.07 -9.12 -0.02
CA ILE A 125 -4.46 -9.42 -1.31
C ILE A 125 -3.26 -8.51 -1.49
N THR A 126 -2.10 -9.10 -1.75
CA THR A 126 -0.86 -8.37 -2.01
C THR A 126 -0.01 -9.08 -3.05
N PHE A 127 1.19 -8.56 -3.28
CA PHE A 127 2.19 -9.19 -4.13
C PHE A 127 3.25 -9.88 -3.29
N ALA A 128 3.72 -11.05 -3.69
CA ALA A 128 4.91 -11.63 -3.12
C ALA A 128 6.06 -10.62 -3.21
N LEU A 129 6.87 -10.52 -2.15
CA LEU A 129 7.89 -9.50 -1.91
C LEU A 129 7.36 -8.14 -1.39
N SER A 130 6.06 -8.01 -1.12
CA SER A 130 5.47 -6.85 -0.46
C SER A 130 5.00 -7.19 0.96
N SER A 131 5.29 -6.29 1.89
CA SER A 131 4.76 -6.25 3.25
C SER A 131 3.58 -5.28 3.40
N THR A 132 3.19 -4.57 2.33
CA THR A 132 2.03 -3.66 2.34
C THR A 132 0.75 -4.35 1.88
N LEU A 133 -0.40 -3.77 2.24
CA LEU A 133 -1.70 -4.15 1.72
C LEU A 133 -2.35 -2.98 0.99
N LEU A 134 -2.93 -3.25 -0.18
CA LEU A 134 -3.77 -2.32 -0.94
C LEU A 134 -5.25 -2.76 -0.93
N THR A 135 -5.52 -3.96 -0.45
CA THR A 135 -6.83 -4.60 -0.40
C THR A 135 -6.83 -5.58 0.76
N GLY A 136 -7.82 -5.50 1.63
CA GLY A 136 -7.91 -6.40 2.77
C GLY A 136 -9.17 -6.21 3.59
N GLN A 137 -9.34 -7.10 4.56
CA GLN A 137 -10.49 -7.14 5.45
C GLN A 137 -10.09 -7.69 6.82
N ASN A 138 -10.86 -7.32 7.84
CA ASN A 138 -10.90 -8.01 9.12
C ASN A 138 -12.36 -8.30 9.48
N ASP A 139 -12.61 -8.78 10.71
CA ASP A 139 -13.97 -9.12 11.15
C ASP A 139 -14.95 -7.93 11.08
N ALA A 140 -14.46 -6.69 11.16
CA ALA A 140 -15.26 -5.47 11.30
C ALA A 140 -15.43 -4.66 10.00
N PHE A 141 -14.48 -4.70 9.07
CA PHE A 141 -14.56 -3.92 7.82
C PHE A 141 -13.65 -4.50 6.72
N SER A 142 -13.89 -4.02 5.51
CA SER A 142 -13.08 -4.25 4.31
C SER A 142 -12.61 -2.92 3.73
N LEU A 143 -11.40 -2.87 3.17
CA LEU A 143 -10.86 -1.68 2.54
C LEU A 143 -10.15 -1.95 1.20
N SER A 144 -10.15 -0.94 0.33
CA SER A 144 -9.39 -0.95 -0.91
C SER A 144 -8.80 0.42 -1.24
N LEU A 145 -7.60 0.43 -1.83
CA LEU A 145 -6.89 1.64 -2.22
C LEU A 145 -7.00 1.91 -3.72
N ASN A 146 -7.45 3.12 -4.04
CA ASN A 146 -7.49 3.65 -5.39
C ASN A 146 -6.52 4.81 -5.54
N ALA A 147 -5.82 4.80 -6.68
CA ALA A 147 -4.88 5.83 -7.06
C ALA A 147 -5.55 7.19 -7.17
N ARG A 148 -4.85 8.21 -6.69
CA ARG A 148 -5.25 9.60 -6.85
C ARG A 148 -4.06 10.40 -7.29
N TYR A 149 -4.18 11.11 -8.41
CA TYR A 149 -3.11 11.97 -8.90
C TYR A 149 -3.28 13.37 -8.30
N SER A 150 -2.25 13.88 -7.64
CA SER A 150 -2.12 15.31 -7.34
C SER A 150 -1.06 15.91 -8.25
N GLY A 151 -1.42 16.96 -9.01
CA GLY A 151 -0.57 17.56 -10.03
C GLY A 151 0.75 18.21 -9.53
N PRO A 152 1.44 19.01 -10.36
CA PRO A 152 2.31 20.11 -9.90
C PRO A 152 3.57 19.94 -9.04
N TYR A 153 3.85 18.93 -8.22
CA TYR A 153 4.91 19.17 -7.20
C TYR A 153 6.36 18.92 -7.63
N ILE A 154 7.11 20.01 -7.77
CA ILE A 154 8.55 20.09 -8.09
C ILE A 154 9.45 19.86 -6.85
N TYR A 155 8.92 19.26 -5.78
CA TYR A 155 9.69 19.04 -4.55
C TYR A 155 9.51 17.64 -3.96
N ASN A 156 9.46 16.59 -4.77
CA ASN A 156 9.20 15.24 -4.26
C ASN A 156 10.31 14.70 -3.32
N ILE A 157 11.57 15.13 -3.47
CA ILE A 157 12.67 14.79 -2.55
C ILE A 157 12.91 15.87 -1.47
N PHE A 158 12.58 17.13 -1.77
CA PHE A 158 12.77 18.26 -0.84
C PHE A 158 11.63 18.37 0.18
N MET A 159 10.39 18.05 -0.20
CA MET A 159 9.27 17.86 0.72
C MET A 159 9.42 16.57 1.54
N GLU A 160 10.12 15.56 1.02
CA GLU A 160 10.48 14.32 1.75
C GLU A 160 11.40 14.62 2.96
N PHE A 161 12.32 15.59 2.84
CA PHE A 161 13.12 16.09 3.96
C PHE A 161 12.33 16.95 4.96
N ILE A 162 11.35 17.75 4.49
CA ILE A 162 10.58 18.67 5.33
C ILE A 162 9.39 17.96 6.03
N THR A 163 8.84 16.89 5.45
CA THR A 163 7.63 16.20 5.96
C THR A 163 7.90 15.15 7.05
N ARG A 164 9.17 14.94 7.45
CA ARG A 164 9.60 14.04 8.55
C ARG A 164 9.20 12.56 8.38
N PHE A 165 9.23 12.02 7.16
CA PHE A 165 9.02 10.59 6.88
C PHE A 165 7.70 10.01 7.41
N ARG A 166 6.59 10.45 6.80
CA ARG A 166 5.24 9.90 7.04
C ARG A 166 5.10 8.48 6.48
N THR A 167 4.25 7.68 7.11
CA THR A 167 3.94 6.28 6.75
C THR A 167 3.42 6.16 5.30
N PRO A 168 4.06 5.37 4.41
CA PRO A 168 3.50 4.95 3.13
C PRO A 168 2.07 4.43 3.26
N VAL A 169 1.20 4.72 2.27
CA VAL A 169 -0.24 4.47 2.42
C VAL A 169 -0.54 2.99 2.66
N GLY A 170 0.18 2.10 1.98
CA GLY A 170 0.02 0.66 2.14
C GLY A 170 0.36 0.12 3.54
N PHE A 171 1.24 0.79 4.30
CA PHE A 171 1.49 0.44 5.70
C PHE A 171 0.37 0.95 6.61
N LEU A 172 -0.18 2.14 6.36
CA LEU A 172 -1.34 2.62 7.14
C LEU A 172 -2.53 1.68 6.99
N LEU A 173 -2.81 1.19 5.78
CA LEU A 173 -3.92 0.27 5.56
C LEU A 173 -3.74 -1.03 6.35
N ARG A 174 -2.51 -1.56 6.38
CA ARG A 174 -2.17 -2.75 7.16
C ARG A 174 -2.27 -2.48 8.67
N GLU A 175 -1.78 -1.33 9.15
CA GLU A 175 -1.91 -0.89 10.54
C GLU A 175 -3.38 -0.80 10.96
N VAL A 176 -4.25 -0.21 10.13
CA VAL A 176 -5.69 -0.09 10.42
C VAL A 176 -6.37 -1.45 10.42
N LEU A 177 -6.06 -2.34 9.47
CA LEU A 177 -6.60 -3.71 9.46
C LEU A 177 -6.23 -4.49 10.73
N ASP A 178 -5.03 -4.28 11.26
CA ASP A 178 -4.58 -4.96 12.48
C ASP A 178 -5.15 -4.34 13.76
N SER A 179 -5.17 -3.00 13.85
CA SER A 179 -5.45 -2.28 15.09
C SER A 179 -6.93 -1.94 15.27
N SER A 180 -7.63 -1.50 14.22
CA SER A 180 -9.01 -1.03 14.33
C SER A 180 -10.00 -2.19 14.45
N LYS A 181 -10.93 -2.07 15.42
CA LYS A 181 -11.92 -3.12 15.75
C LYS A 181 -13.35 -2.76 15.34
N THR A 182 -13.57 -1.55 14.87
CA THR A 182 -14.87 -1.08 14.38
C THR A 182 -14.69 -0.30 13.08
N TYR A 183 -15.74 -0.25 12.27
CA TYR A 183 -15.77 0.56 11.06
C TYR A 183 -15.53 2.04 11.36
N ALA A 184 -16.20 2.59 12.39
CA ALA A 184 -16.05 4.00 12.77
C ALA A 184 -14.61 4.36 13.17
N ASP A 185 -13.94 3.50 13.95
CA ASP A 185 -12.54 3.71 14.33
C ASP A 185 -11.62 3.66 13.10
N ALA A 186 -11.85 2.70 12.20
CA ALA A 186 -11.10 2.60 10.94
C ALA A 186 -11.28 3.86 10.07
N VAL A 187 -12.52 4.36 9.90
CA VAL A 187 -12.80 5.60 9.19
C VAL A 187 -12.06 6.78 9.83
N ASN A 188 -12.06 6.87 11.16
CA ASN A 188 -11.37 7.93 11.89
C ASN A 188 -9.84 7.90 11.67
N HIS A 189 -9.21 6.73 11.80
CA HIS A 189 -7.79 6.54 11.53
C HIS A 189 -7.43 6.88 10.06
N LEU A 190 -8.20 6.34 9.12
CA LEU A 190 -7.99 6.54 7.69
C LEU A 190 -8.26 7.97 7.25
N SER A 191 -9.04 8.77 7.99
CA SER A 191 -9.30 10.18 7.67
C SER A 191 -8.22 11.11 8.21
N ASN A 192 -7.68 10.82 9.39
CA ASN A 192 -6.85 11.77 10.13
C ASN A 192 -5.34 11.49 10.05
N ARG A 193 -4.91 10.25 9.78
CA ARG A 193 -3.48 9.93 9.73
C ARG A 193 -2.80 10.53 8.52
N HIS A 194 -1.73 11.28 8.73
CA HIS A 194 -0.97 11.92 7.67
C HIS A 194 -0.41 10.89 6.66
N LEU A 195 -0.70 11.10 5.37
CA LEU A 195 -0.26 10.22 4.30
C LEU A 195 0.94 10.79 3.54
N PHE A 196 1.71 9.87 2.96
CA PHE A 196 2.78 10.18 2.01
C PHE A 196 2.22 10.61 0.66
N SER A 197 1.25 9.87 0.12
CA SER A 197 0.64 10.12 -1.18
C SER A 197 -0.87 10.38 -1.10
N PRO A 198 -1.42 11.20 -2.01
CA PRO A 198 -2.87 11.30 -2.18
C PRO A 198 -3.48 9.93 -2.51
N SER A 199 -4.72 9.71 -2.08
CA SER A 199 -5.41 8.44 -2.29
C SER A 199 -6.92 8.59 -2.19
N TYR A 200 -7.63 7.65 -2.79
CA TYR A 200 -9.01 7.34 -2.45
C TYR A 200 -9.02 6.01 -1.70
N ILE A 201 -9.55 6.01 -0.48
CA ILE A 201 -9.66 4.80 0.34
C ILE A 201 -11.13 4.46 0.43
N VAL A 202 -11.53 3.34 -0.17
CA VAL A 202 -12.90 2.83 -0.09
C VAL A 202 -12.96 1.87 1.08
N ILE A 203 -13.99 1.99 1.91
CA ILE A 203 -14.20 1.17 3.10
C ILE A 203 -15.67 0.75 3.19
N GLY A 204 -15.90 -0.50 3.57
CA GLY A 204 -17.23 -1.06 3.87
C GLY A 204 -17.21 -1.77 5.21
N GLY A 205 -18.19 -1.49 6.07
CA GLY A 205 -18.37 -2.13 7.37
C GLY A 205 -19.28 -3.35 7.32
N ARG A 206 -19.94 -3.66 8.43
CA ARG A 206 -20.88 -4.78 8.56
C ARG A 206 -22.33 -4.34 8.60
N GLU A 207 -22.56 -3.14 9.13
CA GLU A 207 -23.90 -2.65 9.43
C GLU A 207 -24.46 -1.82 8.28
N ARG A 208 -25.79 -1.67 8.29
CA ARG A 208 -26.51 -0.84 7.32
C ARG A 208 -25.97 0.59 7.35
N GLY A 209 -25.63 1.13 6.17
CA GLY A 209 -25.07 2.47 6.01
C GLY A 209 -23.56 2.55 6.18
N GLU A 210 -22.87 1.47 6.53
CA GLU A 210 -21.40 1.47 6.68
C GLU A 210 -20.68 1.30 5.33
N GLY A 211 -20.65 2.37 4.54
CA GLY A 211 -19.83 2.45 3.33
C GLY A 211 -19.36 3.88 3.07
N ALA A 212 -18.08 4.06 2.73
CA ALA A 212 -17.53 5.38 2.46
C ALA A 212 -16.39 5.35 1.44
N ILE A 213 -16.22 6.49 0.75
CA ILE A 213 -15.04 6.80 -0.06
C ILE A 213 -14.32 7.98 0.60
N ILE A 214 -13.18 7.71 1.22
CA ILE A 214 -12.36 8.71 1.90
C ILE A 214 -11.38 9.31 0.89
N SER A 215 -11.59 10.58 0.54
CA SER A 215 -10.69 11.33 -0.36
C SER A 215 -9.58 11.99 0.44
N ARG A 216 -8.35 11.49 0.33
CA ARG A 216 -7.18 11.99 1.09
C ARG A 216 -6.26 12.84 0.24
N TYR A 217 -5.71 13.88 0.86
CA TYR A 217 -4.67 14.75 0.31
C TYR A 217 -3.44 14.68 1.21
N ILE A 218 -2.28 15.07 0.68
CA ILE A 218 -1.12 15.39 1.52
C ILE A 218 -1.50 16.61 2.34
N ALA A 219 -1.57 16.46 3.67
CA ALA A 219 -1.84 17.61 4.53
C ALA A 219 -0.65 18.57 4.46
N TYR A 220 -0.84 19.67 3.73
CA TYR A 220 -0.03 20.88 3.86
C TYR A 220 -0.56 21.61 5.09
N LYS A 221 0.29 21.87 6.09
CA LYS A 221 -0.06 22.89 7.08
C LYS A 221 -0.24 24.19 6.29
N LYS A 222 -1.46 24.73 6.26
CA LYS A 222 -1.63 26.16 6.00
C LYS A 222 -0.91 26.85 7.15
N HIS A 223 0.24 27.44 6.85
CA HIS A 223 0.81 28.50 7.67
C HIS A 223 0.00 29.77 7.45
#